data_AF-A0A0H5REK3-F1
#
_entry.id   AF-A0A0H5REK3-F1
#
_cell.length_a   1.000
_cell.length_b   1.000
_cell.length_c   1.000
_cell.angle_alpha   90.00
_cell.angle_beta   90.00
_cell.angle_gamma   90.00
#
_symmetry.space_group_name_H-M   'P 1'
#
loop_
_entity.id
_entity.type
_entity.pdbx_description
1 polymer ?
#
loop_
_entity_poly.entity_id
_entity_poly.type
_entity_poly.pdbx_seq_one_letter_code
_entity_poly.pdbx_strand_id
1 'polypeptide(L)'
;LYLTFGVLGYLAFGQTTDDIVLSNFRPSPSKEIAQIIYCLSLVLSASVQALPAFDIMERSAKAVSGTSNESSSSSIGRMSLGIGSSLIACYVPGFAMVVTMLGCIFGSMLTLGIPAMLQLQLNINLTRPKRVLLYILMAVSICSTILGLIIIPM
;
A
#
# COMPACT_ATOMS: atom_id res chain seq x y z
N LEU A 1 9.01 -6.42 -16.83
CA LEU A 1 8.22 -7.49 -16.17
C LEU A 1 6.75 -7.09 -16.03
N TYR A 2 6.39 -6.04 -15.28
CA TYR A 2 4.98 -5.63 -15.13
C TYR A 2 4.29 -5.32 -16.47
N LEU A 3 4.91 -4.50 -17.33
CA LEU A 3 4.35 -4.17 -18.65
C LEU A 3 4.20 -5.41 -19.53
N THR A 4 5.25 -6.24 -19.61
CA THR A 4 5.26 -7.44 -20.45
C THR A 4 4.25 -8.47 -19.97
N PHE A 5 4.13 -8.70 -18.66
CA PHE A 5 3.17 -9.64 -18.08
C PHE A 5 1.73 -9.12 -18.20
N GLY A 6 1.52 -7.81 -18.03
CA GLY A 6 0.22 -7.17 -18.21
C GLY A 6 -0.27 -7.23 -19.66
N VAL A 7 0.58 -6.90 -20.63
CA VAL A 7 0.25 -6.99 -22.06
C VAL A 7 -0.03 -8.45 -22.46
N LEU A 8 0.79 -9.39 -22.01
CA LEU A 8 0.59 -10.81 -22.34
C LEU A 8 -0.68 -11.38 -21.70
N GLY A 9 -0.98 -10.99 -20.46
CA GLY A 9 -2.22 -11.35 -19.77
C GLY A 9 -3.46 -10.81 -20.48
N TYR A 10 -3.42 -9.53 -20.88
CA TYR A 10 -4.51 -8.91 -21.64
C TYR A 10 -4.71 -9.56 -23.02
N LEU A 11 -3.63 -9.89 -23.73
CA LEU A 11 -3.73 -10.60 -25.02
C LEU A 11 -4.27 -12.04 -24.87
N ALA A 12 -4.00 -12.70 -23.74
CA ALA A 12 -4.43 -14.08 -23.51
C ALA A 12 -5.91 -14.21 -23.09
N PHE A 13 -6.41 -13.30 -22.24
CA PHE A 13 -7.76 -13.38 -21.67
C PHE A 13 -8.72 -12.30 -22.18
N GLY A 14 -8.22 -11.28 -22.88
CA GLY A 14 -9.03 -10.19 -23.43
C GLY A 14 -9.75 -9.38 -22.35
N GLN A 15 -11.00 -9.01 -22.64
CA GLN A 15 -11.84 -8.16 -21.77
C GLN A 15 -12.37 -8.87 -20.51
N THR A 16 -12.24 -10.20 -20.42
CA THR A 16 -12.72 -10.99 -19.26
C THR A 16 -11.66 -11.21 -18.20
N THR A 17 -10.61 -10.38 -18.15
CA THR A 17 -9.50 -10.53 -17.19
C THR A 17 -9.94 -10.07 -15.80
N ASP A 18 -10.14 -11.01 -14.87
CA ASP A 18 -10.29 -10.71 -13.44
C ASP A 18 -9.05 -9.99 -12.87
N ASP A 19 -9.24 -9.21 -11.79
CA ASP A 19 -8.20 -8.51 -11.02
C ASP A 19 -6.97 -9.37 -10.69
N ILE A 20 -7.18 -10.67 -10.49
CA ILE A 20 -6.14 -11.66 -10.23
C ILE A 20 -6.02 -12.54 -11.48
N VAL A 21 -4.94 -12.35 -12.24
CA VAL A 21 -4.65 -13.09 -13.49
C VAL A 21 -4.73 -14.61 -13.30
N LEU A 22 -4.36 -15.12 -12.13
CA LEU A 22 -4.40 -16.55 -11.82
C LEU A 22 -5.83 -17.13 -11.79
N SER A 23 -6.84 -16.32 -11.47
CA SER A 23 -8.26 -16.72 -11.45
C SER A 23 -8.74 -17.17 -12.84
N ASN A 24 -8.33 -16.44 -13.88
CA ASN A 24 -8.75 -16.64 -15.28
C ASN A 24 -8.26 -17.96 -15.90
N PHE A 25 -7.24 -18.60 -15.33
CA PHE A 25 -6.74 -19.88 -15.84
C PHE A 25 -7.73 -21.01 -15.57
N ARG A 26 -7.87 -21.94 -16.54
CA ARG A 26 -8.63 -23.19 -16.35
C ARG A 26 -8.09 -23.99 -15.15
N PRO A 27 -8.96 -24.69 -14.41
CA PRO A 27 -8.54 -25.55 -13.31
C PRO A 27 -7.57 -26.60 -13.84
N SER A 28 -6.35 -26.56 -13.34
CA SER A 28 -5.26 -27.45 -13.70
C SER A 28 -4.37 -27.62 -12.46
N PRO A 29 -3.69 -28.76 -12.30
CA PRO A 29 -2.82 -28.99 -11.13
C PRO A 29 -1.71 -27.94 -11.03
N SER A 30 -1.23 -27.42 -12.16
CA SER A 30 -0.25 -26.33 -12.20
C SER A 30 -0.79 -25.01 -11.62
N LYS A 31 -2.07 -24.68 -11.86
CA LYS A 31 -2.73 -23.50 -11.27
C LYS A 31 -2.83 -23.63 -9.76
N GLU A 32 -3.24 -24.80 -9.27
CA GLU A 32 -3.38 -25.05 -7.82
C GLU A 32 -2.03 -24.93 -7.10
N ILE A 33 -0.97 -25.52 -7.65
CA ILE A 33 0.39 -25.41 -7.10
C ILE A 33 0.83 -23.94 -7.06
N ALA A 34 0.63 -23.18 -8.14
CA ALA A 34 0.97 -21.76 -8.18
C ALA A 34 0.18 -20.94 -7.15
N GLN A 35 -1.11 -21.25 -6.95
CA GLN A 35 -1.95 -20.58 -5.96
C GLN A 35 -1.50 -20.88 -4.53
N ILE A 36 -1.10 -22.12 -4.24
CA ILE A 36 -0.55 -22.52 -2.94
C ILE A 36 0.76 -21.77 -2.67
N ILE A 37 1.67 -21.73 -3.66
CA ILE A 37 2.96 -21.01 -3.54
C ILE A 37 2.71 -19.51 -3.33
N TYR A 38 1.77 -18.92 -4.07
CA TYR A 38 1.39 -17.53 -3.92
C TYR A 38 0.83 -17.23 -2.53
N CYS A 39 -0.11 -18.07 -2.05
CA CYS A 39 -0.68 -17.95 -0.72
C CYS A 39 0.40 -18.05 0.37
N LEU A 40 1.28 -19.04 0.28
CA LEU A 40 2.39 -19.22 1.22
C LEU A 40 3.33 -18.01 1.22
N SER A 41 3.64 -17.49 0.04
CA SER A 41 4.47 -16.29 -0.11
C SER A 41 3.83 -15.07 0.54
N LEU A 42 2.51 -14.89 0.38
CA LEU A 42 1.77 -13.79 1.01
C LEU A 42 1.76 -13.90 2.54
N VAL A 43 1.51 -15.09 3.10
CA VAL A 43 1.50 -15.29 4.55
C VAL A 43 2.87 -15.00 5.16
N LEU A 44 3.94 -15.50 4.52
CA LEU A 44 5.31 -15.25 4.96
C LEU A 44 5.67 -13.76 4.83
N SER A 45 5.31 -13.13 3.71
CA SER A 45 5.58 -11.71 3.48
C SER A 45 4.84 -10.82 4.49
N ALA A 46 3.55 -11.09 4.74
CA ALA A 46 2.76 -10.36 5.73
C ALA A 46 3.35 -10.52 7.14
N SER A 47 3.83 -11.71 7.49
CA SER A 47 4.50 -11.96 8.77
C SER A 47 5.78 -11.13 8.91
N VAL A 48 6.60 -11.07 7.85
CA VAL A 48 7.85 -10.29 7.85
C VAL A 48 7.58 -8.78 7.91
N GLN A 49 6.56 -8.29 7.19
CA GLN A 49 6.21 -6.87 7.16
C GLN A 49 5.49 -6.39 8.43
N ALA A 50 4.78 -7.28 9.13
CA ALA A 50 4.07 -6.93 10.35
C ALA A 50 5.02 -6.60 11.52
N LEU A 51 6.19 -7.26 11.60
CA LEU A 51 7.18 -7.03 12.65
C LEU A 51 7.66 -5.56 12.74
N PRO A 52 8.19 -4.94 11.67
CA PRO A 52 8.60 -3.54 11.71
C PRO A 52 7.40 -2.60 11.91
N ALA A 53 6.22 -2.94 11.37
CA ALA A 53 5.02 -2.14 11.56
C ALA A 53 4.62 -2.06 13.05
N PHE A 54 4.68 -3.18 13.78
CA PHE A 54 4.41 -3.19 15.22
C PHE A 54 5.44 -2.41 16.02
N ASP A 55 6.73 -2.54 15.69
CA ASP A 55 7.80 -1.80 16.37
C ASP A 55 7.67 -0.29 16.15
N ILE A 56 7.37 0.16 14.93
CA ILE A 56 7.12 1.58 14.62
C ILE A 56 5.88 2.09 15.37
N MET A 57 4.79 1.33 15.38
CA MET A 57 3.56 1.70 16.06
C MET A 57 3.79 1.84 17.58
N GLU A 58 4.49 0.89 18.20
CA GLU A 58 4.80 0.93 19.63
C GLU A 58 5.70 2.13 19.99
N ARG A 59 6.73 2.39 19.18
CA ARG A 59 7.61 3.57 19.36
C ARG A 59 6.83 4.88 19.21
N SER A 60 5.96 4.97 18.21
CA SER A 60 5.14 6.17 17.98
C SER A 60 4.14 6.40 19.12
N ALA A 61 3.50 5.34 19.63
CA ALA A 61 2.60 5.42 20.77
C ALA A 61 3.34 5.87 22.05
N LYS A 62 4.55 5.33 22.28
CA LYS A 62 5.40 5.73 23.42
C LYS A 62 5.83 7.19 23.34
N ALA A 63 6.13 7.70 22.14
CA ALA A 63 6.50 9.10 21.91
C ALA A 63 5.34 10.07 22.15
N VAL A 64 4.10 9.68 21.83
CA VAL A 64 2.91 10.53 21.99
C VAL A 64 2.37 10.50 23.42
N SER A 65 2.37 9.34 24.09
CA SER A 65 1.70 9.20 25.39
C SER A 65 2.57 9.54 26.60
N GLY A 66 3.90 9.52 26.50
CA GLY A 66 4.81 9.89 27.62
C GLY A 66 4.69 9.07 28.91
N THR A 67 3.69 8.19 29.03
CA THR A 67 3.35 7.43 30.23
C THR A 67 3.65 5.94 30.03
N SER A 68 4.40 5.40 30.98
CA SER A 68 4.92 4.02 31.10
C SER A 68 3.84 2.96 31.44
N ASN A 69 2.68 2.99 30.81
CA ASN A 69 1.69 1.91 30.97
C ASN A 69 1.95 0.82 29.92
N GLU A 70 2.97 0.00 30.18
CA GLU A 70 3.64 -0.90 29.22
C GLU A 70 2.85 -2.16 28.81
N SER A 71 1.70 -2.47 29.42
CA SER A 71 1.08 -3.80 29.22
C SER A 71 -0.21 -3.83 28.40
N SER A 72 -1.00 -2.76 28.39
CA SER A 72 -2.34 -2.77 27.74
C SER A 72 -2.38 -2.09 26.36
N SER A 73 -1.51 -1.09 26.13
CA SER A 73 -1.50 -0.32 24.87
C SER A 73 -0.94 -1.11 23.68
N SER A 74 0.06 -1.98 23.91
CA SER A 74 0.68 -2.80 22.84
C SER A 74 -0.29 -3.83 22.24
N SER A 75 -1.19 -4.40 23.05
CA SER A 75 -2.22 -5.34 22.58
C SER A 75 -3.30 -4.68 21.73
N ILE A 76 -3.70 -3.45 22.06
CA ILE A 76 -4.74 -2.72 21.33
C ILE A 76 -4.28 -2.35 19.92
N GLY A 77 -3.02 -1.94 19.74
CA GLY A 77 -2.46 -1.65 18.43
C GLY A 77 -2.38 -2.90 17.52
N ARG A 78 -2.08 -4.06 18.11
CA ARG A 78 -2.07 -5.33 17.36
C ARG A 78 -3.48 -5.75 16.94
N MET A 79 -4.46 -5.54 17.82
CA MET A 79 -5.87 -5.79 17.52
C MET A 79 -6.40 -4.85 16.43
N SER A 80 -6.03 -3.57 16.42
CA SER A 80 -6.54 -2.62 15.43
C SER A 80 -6.05 -2.94 14.01
N LEU A 81 -4.82 -3.43 13.83
CA LEU A 81 -4.30 -3.86 12.53
C LEU A 81 -4.97 -5.16 12.02
N GLY A 82 -5.23 -6.11 12.91
CA GLY A 82 -5.99 -7.32 12.59
C GLY A 82 -7.45 -7.01 12.24
N ILE A 83 -8.10 -6.14 13.01
CA ILE A 83 -9.49 -5.72 12.77
C ILE A 83 -9.59 -4.89 11.50
N GLY A 84 -8.64 -3.97 11.25
CA GLY A 84 -8.62 -3.16 10.04
C GLY A 84 -8.46 -3.99 8.77
N SER A 85 -7.52 -4.94 8.75
CA SER A 85 -7.37 -5.85 7.61
C SER A 85 -8.59 -6.75 7.39
N SER A 86 -9.23 -7.22 8.47
CA SER A 86 -10.44 -8.05 8.40
C SER A 86 -11.67 -7.24 7.93
N LEU A 87 -11.80 -5.98 8.35
CA LEU A 87 -12.82 -5.05 7.86
C LEU A 87 -12.66 -4.78 6.37
N ILE A 88 -11.43 -4.52 5.90
CA ILE A 88 -11.16 -4.29 4.47
C ILE A 88 -11.54 -5.52 3.65
N ALA A 89 -11.24 -6.73 4.14
CA ALA A 89 -11.61 -7.98 3.48
C ALA A 89 -13.13 -8.22 3.44
N CYS A 90 -13.89 -7.69 4.40
CA CYS A 90 -15.34 -7.85 4.47
C CYS A 90 -16.08 -6.81 3.62
N TYR A 91 -15.53 -5.60 3.49
CA TYR A 91 -16.18 -4.47 2.82
C TYR A 91 -15.85 -4.35 1.32
N VAL A 92 -14.70 -4.85 0.85
CA VAL A 92 -14.27 -4.60 -0.54
C VAL A 92 -14.28 -5.88 -1.38
N PRO A 93 -15.17 -5.98 -2.40
CA PRO A 93 -15.26 -7.15 -3.27
C PRO A 93 -14.19 -7.18 -4.39
N GLY A 94 -13.42 -6.11 -4.60
CA GLY A 94 -12.42 -5.99 -5.68
C GLY A 94 -10.99 -5.75 -5.17
N PHE A 95 -10.07 -6.66 -5.49
CA PHE A 95 -8.66 -6.55 -5.08
C PHE A 95 -7.97 -5.34 -5.72
N ALA A 96 -8.25 -5.07 -7.00
CA ALA A 96 -7.65 -3.94 -7.71
C ALA A 96 -8.06 -2.59 -7.09
N MET A 97 -9.29 -2.50 -6.60
CA MET A 97 -9.83 -1.31 -5.94
C MET A 97 -9.02 -0.95 -4.68
N VAL A 98 -8.79 -1.95 -3.81
CA VAL A 98 -8.01 -1.77 -2.57
C VAL A 98 -6.57 -1.37 -2.88
N VAL A 99 -5.92 -2.09 -3.79
CA VAL A 99 -4.52 -1.81 -4.15
C VAL A 99 -4.36 -0.42 -4.74
N THR A 100 -5.30 0.01 -5.59
CA THR A 100 -5.28 1.34 -6.19
C THR A 100 -5.53 2.44 -5.14
N MET A 101 -6.49 2.25 -4.23
CA MET A 101 -6.71 3.19 -3.11
C MET A 101 -5.47 3.34 -2.24
N LEU A 102 -4.91 2.22 -1.79
CA LEU A 102 -3.73 2.23 -0.92
C LEU A 102 -2.53 2.85 -1.63
N GLY A 103 -2.33 2.56 -2.92
CA GLY A 103 -1.28 3.14 -3.74
C GLY A 103 -1.42 4.65 -3.93
N CYS A 104 -2.62 5.14 -4.24
CA CYS A 104 -2.86 6.57 -4.44
C CYS A 104 -2.75 7.38 -3.14
N ILE A 105 -3.21 6.84 -2.00
CA ILE A 105 -3.18 7.52 -0.71
C ILE A 105 -1.78 7.40 -0.10
N PHE A 106 -1.39 6.18 0.29
CA PHE A 106 -0.14 5.96 1.02
C PHE A 106 1.06 6.03 0.09
N GLY A 107 0.99 5.41 -1.09
CA GLY A 107 2.09 5.38 -2.04
C GLY A 107 2.53 6.78 -2.50
N SER A 108 1.60 7.63 -2.94
CA SER A 108 1.90 9.01 -3.33
C SER A 108 2.49 9.80 -2.17
N MET A 109 1.87 9.70 -0.99
CA MET A 109 2.26 10.49 0.18
C MET A 109 3.64 10.09 0.74
N LEU A 110 3.94 8.79 0.81
CA LEU A 110 5.24 8.27 1.27
C LEU A 110 6.35 8.49 0.23
N THR A 111 6.07 8.27 -1.05
CA THR A 111 7.10 8.32 -2.11
C THR A 111 7.45 9.74 -2.53
N LEU A 112 6.47 10.65 -2.55
CA LEU A 112 6.66 12.02 -3.04
C LEU A 112 6.49 13.05 -1.92
N GLY A 113 5.48 12.89 -1.07
CA GLY A 113 5.16 13.85 -0.01
C GLY A 113 6.25 13.97 1.06
N ILE A 114 6.57 12.88 1.75
CA ILE A 114 7.55 12.85 2.84
C ILE A 114 8.97 13.28 2.41
N PRO A 115 9.57 12.73 1.33
CA PRO A 115 10.91 13.14 0.94
C PRO A 115 10.96 14.60 0.49
N ALA A 116 9.90 15.11 -0.16
CA ALA A 116 9.82 16.53 -0.53
C ALA A 116 9.77 17.44 0.70
N MET A 117 8.99 17.08 1.72
CA MET A 117 8.94 17.82 2.98
C MET A 117 10.28 17.79 3.71
N LEU A 118 10.93 16.63 3.80
CA LEU A 118 12.21 16.49 4.47
C LEU A 118 13.30 17.32 3.78
N GLN A 119 13.37 17.29 2.44
CA GLN A 119 14.34 18.08 1.69
C GLN A 119 14.11 19.59 1.83
N LEU A 120 12.86 20.04 1.93
CA LEU A 120 12.53 21.45 2.15
C LEU A 120 12.94 21.93 3.56
N GLN A 121 12.77 21.07 4.57
CA GLN A 121 13.14 21.37 5.96
C GLN A 121 14.65 21.32 6.19
N LEU A 122 15.35 20.35 5.58
CA LEU A 122 16.77 20.11 5.82
C LEU A 122 17.68 21.07 5.03
N ASN A 123 17.28 21.47 3.82
CA ASN A 123 18.10 22.36 2.96
C ASN A 123 17.53 23.79 2.89
N ILE A 124 17.93 24.63 3.84
CA ILE A 124 17.60 26.06 3.86
C ILE A 124 18.16 26.85 2.65
N ASN A 125 19.22 26.36 1.99
CA ASN A 125 19.89 26.99 0.84
C ASN A 125 19.59 26.32 -0.52
N LEU A 126 18.34 25.91 -0.78
CA LEU A 126 17.95 25.35 -2.07
C LEU A 126 17.93 26.40 -3.19
N THR A 127 18.55 26.07 -4.33
CA THR A 127 18.43 26.84 -5.57
C THR A 127 16.97 26.94 -5.98
N ARG A 128 16.52 28.13 -6.42
CA ARG A 128 15.11 28.40 -6.79
C ARG A 128 14.43 27.35 -7.70
N PRO A 129 15.06 26.78 -8.76
CA PRO A 129 14.40 25.77 -9.59
C PRO A 129 14.16 24.45 -8.85
N LYS A 130 15.06 24.04 -7.94
CA LYS A 130 14.87 22.83 -7.14
C LYS A 130 13.72 22.98 -6.16
N ARG A 131 13.58 24.17 -5.57
CA ARG A 131 12.47 24.50 -4.67
C ARG A 131 11.11 24.49 -5.40
N VAL A 132 11.05 25.00 -6.63
CA VAL A 132 9.85 24.92 -7.47
C VAL A 132 9.52 23.47 -7.83
N LEU A 133 10.51 22.66 -8.19
CA LEU A 133 10.32 21.24 -8.48
C LEU A 133 9.77 20.46 -7.28
N LEU A 134 10.26 20.75 -6.06
CA LEU A 134 9.75 20.18 -4.80
C LEU A 134 8.28 20.52 -4.55
N TYR A 135 7.88 21.78 -4.77
CA TYR A 135 6.47 22.18 -4.65
C TYR A 135 5.58 21.51 -5.71
N ILE A 136 6.06 21.38 -6.95
CA ILE A 136 5.34 20.65 -8.00
C ILE A 136 5.16 19.19 -7.62
N LEU A 137 6.20 18.53 -7.09
CA LEU A 137 6.14 17.13 -6.67
C LEU A 137 5.11 16.92 -5.54
N MET A 138 5.05 17.84 -4.59
CA MET A 138 4.05 17.85 -3.53
C MET A 138 2.63 18.04 -4.08
N ALA A 139 2.45 18.98 -5.02
CA ALA A 139 1.17 19.20 -5.68
C ALA A 139 0.70 17.97 -6.48
N VAL A 140 1.62 17.30 -7.18
CA VAL A 140 1.34 16.04 -7.90
C VAL A 140 0.91 14.94 -6.94
N SER A 141 1.56 14.80 -5.77
CA SER A 141 1.13 13.84 -4.76
C SER A 141 -0.29 14.09 -4.29
N ILE A 142 -0.65 15.35 -4.01
CA ILE A 142 -1.99 15.73 -3.54
C ILE A 142 -3.02 15.47 -4.64
N CYS A 143 -2.70 15.85 -5.88
CA CYS A 143 -3.56 15.63 -7.03
C CYS A 143 -3.82 14.13 -7.27
N SER A 144 -2.77 13.29 -7.21
CA SER A 144 -2.87 11.83 -7.33
C SER A 144 -3.82 11.22 -6.29
N THR A 145 -3.72 11.63 -5.03
CA THR A 145 -4.59 11.15 -3.97
C THR A 145 -6.05 11.58 -4.17
N ILE A 146 -6.28 12.84 -4.58
CA ILE A 146 -7.63 13.35 -4.87
C ILE A 146 -8.24 12.60 -6.05
N LEU A 147 -7.47 12.41 -7.13
CA LEU A 147 -7.93 11.72 -8.33
C LEU A 147 -8.26 10.26 -8.05
N GLY A 148 -7.42 9.56 -7.28
CA GLY A 148 -7.69 8.20 -6.82
C GLY A 148 -8.97 8.10 -6.00
N LEU A 149 -9.20 9.05 -5.08
CA LEU A 149 -10.42 9.05 -4.25
C LEU A 149 -11.70 9.30 -5.07
N ILE A 150 -11.62 10.08 -6.16
CA ILE A 150 -12.77 10.40 -7.02
C ILE A 150 -13.06 9.28 -8.03
N ILE A 151 -12.03 8.66 -8.60
CA ILE A 151 -12.20 7.67 -9.68
C ILE A 151 -12.64 6.30 -9.17
N ILE A 152 -12.29 5.96 -7.93
CA ILE A 152 -12.55 4.63 -7.36
C ILE A 152 -14.03 4.37 -6.97
N PRO A 153 -14.81 5.34 -6.44
CA PRO A 153 -16.22 5.11 -6.14
C PRO A 153 -17.18 5.16 -7.35
N MET A 154 -16.69 5.39 -8.56
CA MET A 154 -17.46 5.45 -9.83
C MET A 154 -17.33 4.15 -10.60
#